data_AF-A0A3D0X827-F1
#
_entry.id   AF-A0A3D0X827-F1
#
_cell.length_a   1.000
_cell.length_b   1.000
_cell.length_c   1.000
_cell.angle_alpha   90.00
_cell.angle_beta   90.00
_cell.angle_gamma   90.00
#
_symmetry.space_group_name_H-M   'P 1'
#
loop_
_entity.id
_entity.type
_entity.pdbx_description
1 polymer ?
#
loop_
_entity_poly.entity_id
_entity_poly.type
_entity_poly.pdbx_seq_one_letter_code
_entity_poly.pdbx_strand_id
1 'polypeptide(L)'
;MGLERLACIMQGVDNLFLVDTIQNIMKKISEITGVEYGTDDKKDISLRVITDHIRSTTFMIGDGVLPSNEGKGYVLRRLLRRAARHGRLLGYTEPFLYKVCDTVIKENLTAYPELKEKQE
;
A
#
# COMPACT_ATOMS: atom_id res chain seq x y z
N MET A 1 -7.08 17.12 11.54
CA MET A 1 -5.67 16.68 11.58
C MET A 1 -5.64 15.23 11.10
N GLY A 2 -4.69 14.84 10.22
CA GLY A 2 -4.63 13.48 9.68
C GLY A 2 -4.03 12.49 10.69
N LEU A 3 -4.62 11.30 10.82
CA LEU A 3 -4.22 10.29 11.80
C LEU A 3 -2.75 9.89 11.65
N GLU A 4 -2.32 9.62 10.42
CA GLU A 4 -0.94 9.23 10.11
C GLU A 4 0.06 10.31 10.51
N ARG A 5 -0.28 11.60 10.33
CA ARG A 5 0.59 12.70 10.72
C ARG A 5 0.69 12.85 12.23
N LEU A 6 -0.41 12.64 12.95
CA LEU A 6 -0.38 12.61 14.41
C LEU A 6 0.46 11.42 14.90
N ALA A 7 0.29 10.24 14.27
CA ALA A 7 1.06 9.04 14.58
C ALA A 7 2.55 9.25 14.36
N CYS A 8 2.98 9.95 13.30
CA CYS A 8 4.40 10.31 13.11
C CYS A 8 4.99 11.01 14.33
N ILE A 9 4.28 12.02 14.86
CA ILE A 9 4.73 12.80 16.01
C ILE A 9 4.73 11.92 17.28
N MET A 10 3.66 11.16 17.51
CA MET A 10 3.52 10.31 18.70
C MET A 10 4.51 9.15 18.73
N GLN A 11 4.87 8.59 17.58
CA GLN A 11 5.84 7.51 17.45
C GLN A 11 7.29 8.02 17.31
N GLY A 12 7.50 9.33 17.15
CA GLY A 12 8.83 9.93 16.99
C GLY A 12 9.52 9.52 15.68
N VAL A 13 8.76 9.37 14.60
CA VAL A 13 9.29 8.94 13.29
C VAL A 13 9.23 10.06 12.24
N ASP A 14 10.22 10.08 11.35
CA ASP A 14 10.46 11.21 10.43
C ASP A 14 9.38 11.40 9.36
N ASN A 15 8.64 10.34 9.01
CA ASN A 15 7.63 10.39 7.95
C ASN A 15 6.57 9.29 8.09
N LEU A 16 5.49 9.43 7.32
CA LEU A 16 4.31 8.55 7.41
C LEU A 16 4.62 7.08 7.09
N PHE A 17 5.63 6.79 6.27
CA PHE A 17 5.97 5.41 5.89
C PHE A 17 6.74 4.67 6.99
N LEU A 18 7.14 5.39 8.04
CA LEU A 18 7.76 4.83 9.24
C LEU A 18 6.77 4.66 10.40
N VAL A 19 5.53 5.13 10.24
CA VAL A 19 4.45 4.80 11.18
C VAL A 19 4.21 3.29 11.11
N ASP A 20 4.17 2.63 12.27
CA ASP A 20 4.05 1.18 12.44
C ASP A 20 3.14 0.47 11.42
N THR A 21 1.87 0.85 11.35
CA THR A 21 0.85 0.26 10.47
C THR A 21 1.18 0.38 8.98
N ILE A 22 1.87 1.46 8.58
CA ILE A 22 2.27 1.70 7.19
C ILE A 22 3.62 1.03 6.90
N GLN A 23 4.52 1.06 7.88
CA GLN A 23 5.84 0.46 7.78
C GLN A 23 5.74 -1.06 7.60
N ASN A 24 4.80 -1.72 8.26
CA ASN A 24 4.57 -3.16 8.10
C ASN A 24 4.17 -3.54 6.66
N ILE A 25 3.34 -2.72 6.01
CA ILE A 25 2.98 -2.90 4.59
C ILE A 25 4.20 -2.69 3.69
N MET A 26 4.99 -1.65 3.95
CA MET A 26 6.22 -1.38 3.19
C MET A 26 7.25 -2.49 3.36
N LYS A 27 7.44 -3.00 4.58
CA LYS A 27 8.30 -4.16 4.87
C LYS A 27 7.86 -5.38 4.07
N LYS A 28 6.55 -5.63 3.94
CA LYS A 28 6.06 -6.73 3.11
C LYS A 28 6.46 -6.59 1.63
N ILE A 29 6.38 -5.36 1.11
CA ILE A 29 6.80 -5.07 -0.27
C ILE A 29 8.32 -5.25 -0.40
N SER A 30 9.10 -4.80 0.58
CA SER A 30 10.55 -5.01 0.65
C SER A 30 10.92 -6.49 0.66
N GLU A 31 10.25 -7.32 1.46
CA GLU A 31 10.44 -8.79 1.47
C GLU A 31 10.20 -9.41 0.10
N ILE A 32 9.12 -9.01 -0.58
CA ILE A 32 8.75 -9.56 -1.88
C ILE A 32 9.73 -9.13 -2.97
N THR A 33 10.14 -7.87 -2.95
CA THR A 33 10.97 -7.27 -4.01
C THR A 33 12.47 -7.44 -3.78
N GLY A 34 12.89 -7.81 -2.57
CA GLY A 34 14.29 -7.87 -2.15
C GLY A 34 14.94 -6.49 -2.01
N VAL A 35 14.13 -5.43 -1.88
CA VAL A 35 14.60 -4.04 -1.82
C VAL A 35 14.50 -3.50 -0.41
N GLU A 36 15.62 -3.07 0.16
CA GLU A 36 15.69 -2.46 1.47
C GLU A 36 15.40 -0.95 1.41
N TYR A 37 14.48 -0.49 2.25
CA TYR A 37 14.13 0.92 2.38
C TYR A 37 15.24 1.72 3.08
N GLY A 38 15.55 2.92 2.59
CA GLY A 38 16.59 3.79 3.12
C GLY A 38 17.97 3.58 2.48
N THR A 39 18.08 2.68 1.49
CA THR A 39 19.34 2.37 0.80
C THR A 39 19.51 3.10 -0.53
N ASP A 40 18.42 3.47 -1.20
CA ASP A 40 18.42 4.17 -2.49
C ASP A 40 17.14 5.01 -2.63
N ASP A 41 17.30 6.32 -2.82
CA ASP A 41 16.17 7.27 -2.89
C ASP A 41 15.14 6.93 -3.98
N LYS A 42 15.57 6.42 -5.14
CA LYS A 42 14.66 6.08 -6.24
C LYS A 42 13.87 4.81 -5.93
N LYS A 43 14.51 3.85 -5.27
CA LYS A 43 13.85 2.64 -4.77
C LYS A 43 12.88 2.97 -3.65
N ASP A 44 13.27 3.86 -2.73
CA ASP A 44 12.41 4.34 -1.66
C ASP A 44 11.14 5.02 -2.18
N ILE A 45 11.26 5.87 -3.20
CA ILE A 45 10.09 6.44 -3.88
C ILE A 45 9.17 5.34 -4.40
N SER A 46 9.72 4.27 -4.98
CA SER A 46 8.91 3.17 -5.50
C SER A 46 8.24 2.37 -4.39
N LEU A 47 8.95 2.06 -3.30
CA LEU A 47 8.37 1.43 -2.12
C LEU A 47 7.22 2.26 -1.54
N ARG A 48 7.44 3.58 -1.35
CA ARG A 48 6.41 4.52 -0.87
C ARG A 48 5.18 4.56 -1.76
N VAL A 49 5.37 4.62 -3.09
CA VAL A 49 4.24 4.65 -4.05
C VAL A 49 3.45 3.35 -4.02
N ILE A 50 4.12 2.19 -3.97
CA ILE A 50 3.44 0.90 -3.89
C ILE A 50 2.64 0.81 -2.59
N THR A 51 3.26 1.15 -1.44
CA THR A 51 2.62 1.12 -0.11
C THR A 51 1.37 1.99 -0.04
N ASP A 52 1.44 3.23 -0.53
CA ASP A 52 0.29 4.13 -0.49
C ASP A 52 -0.86 3.66 -1.42
N HIS A 53 -0.50 3.22 -2.62
CA HIS A 53 -1.50 2.81 -3.61
C HIS A 53 -2.16 1.50 -3.23
N ILE A 54 -1.42 0.52 -2.71
CA ILE A 54 -2.03 -0.75 -2.32
C ILE A 54 -3.00 -0.59 -1.15
N ARG A 55 -2.72 0.33 -0.21
CA ARG A 55 -3.68 0.72 0.84
C ARG A 55 -4.97 1.24 0.22
N SER A 56 -4.86 2.26 -0.63
CA SER A 56 -6.02 2.88 -1.28
C SER A 56 -6.81 1.88 -2.12
N THR A 57 -6.14 1.04 -2.92
CA THR A 57 -6.82 0.07 -3.78
C THR A 57 -7.53 -1.01 -2.97
N THR A 58 -6.95 -1.46 -1.84
CA THR A 58 -7.58 -2.46 -0.95
C THR A 58 -8.88 -1.91 -0.37
N PHE A 59 -8.86 -0.69 0.18
CA PHE A 59 -10.06 -0.06 0.72
C PHE A 59 -11.10 0.23 -0.36
N MET A 60 -10.70 0.76 -1.52
CA MET A 60 -11.63 1.02 -2.62
C MET A 60 -12.34 -0.26 -3.08
N ILE A 61 -11.63 -1.38 -3.19
CA ILE A 61 -12.23 -2.67 -3.55
C ILE A 61 -13.14 -3.18 -2.42
N GLY A 62 -12.71 -3.06 -1.16
CA GLY A 62 -13.53 -3.36 0.01
C GLY A 62 -14.84 -2.56 0.05
N ASP A 63 -14.85 -1.32 -0.44
CA ASP A 63 -16.05 -0.49 -0.59
C ASP A 63 -16.89 -0.83 -1.84
N GLY A 64 -16.54 -1.87 -2.58
CA GLY A 64 -17.26 -2.32 -3.77
C GLY A 64 -16.90 -1.60 -5.07
N VAL A 65 -15.81 -0.82 -5.08
CA VAL A 65 -15.34 -0.19 -6.33
C VAL A 65 -14.63 -1.22 -7.19
N LEU A 66 -15.13 -1.42 -8.40
CA LEU A 66 -14.51 -2.30 -9.40
C LEU A 66 -13.75 -1.48 -10.46
N PRO A 67 -12.65 -2.00 -11.02
CA PRO A 67 -11.91 -1.31 -12.07
C PRO A 67 -12.78 -1.05 -13.31
N SER A 68 -12.81 0.20 -13.79
CA SER A 68 -13.60 0.60 -14.97
C SER A 68 -12.85 1.65 -15.80
N ASN A 69 -13.46 2.10 -16.90
CA ASN A 69 -12.89 3.16 -17.76
C ASN A 69 -13.27 4.58 -17.32
N GLU A 70 -14.11 4.73 -16.30
CA GLU A 70 -14.67 6.02 -15.87
C GLU A 70 -14.85 6.13 -14.35
N GLY A 71 -15.08 7.35 -13.85
CA GLY A 71 -15.39 7.61 -12.44
C GLY A 71 -14.37 7.00 -11.45
N LYS A 72 -14.87 6.44 -10.34
CA LYS A 72 -14.04 5.85 -9.28
C LYS A 72 -13.29 4.60 -9.74
N GLY A 73 -13.88 3.80 -10.63
CA GLY A 73 -13.24 2.61 -11.17
C GLY A 73 -12.03 2.93 -12.06
N TYR A 74 -12.05 4.07 -12.76
CA TYR A 74 -10.88 4.58 -13.49
C TYR A 74 -9.73 4.97 -12.54
N VAL A 75 -10.05 5.64 -11.43
CA VAL A 75 -9.06 5.99 -10.40
C VAL A 75 -8.43 4.74 -9.80
N LEU A 76 -9.24 3.75 -9.41
CA LEU A 76 -8.77 2.45 -8.91
C LEU A 76 -7.79 1.79 -9.90
N ARG A 77 -8.17 1.74 -11.18
CA ARG A 77 -7.32 1.18 -12.24
C ARG A 77 -5.98 1.92 -12.36
N ARG A 78 -5.97 3.25 -12.26
CA ARG A 78 -4.74 4.04 -12.32
C ARG A 78 -3.82 3.77 -11.13
N LEU A 79 -4.37 3.66 -9.92
CA LEU A 79 -3.60 3.35 -8.71
C LEU A 79 -2.96 1.95 -8.82
N LEU A 80 -3.75 0.93 -9.19
CA LEU A 80 -3.26 -0.44 -9.40
C LEU A 80 -2.14 -0.49 -10.44
N ARG A 81 -2.34 0.16 -11.60
CA ARG A 81 -1.31 0.19 -12.67
C ARG A 81 -0.05 0.94 -12.24
N ARG A 82 -0.19 2.01 -11.46
CA ARG A 82 0.96 2.77 -10.96
C ARG A 82 1.75 1.95 -9.93
N ALA A 83 1.08 1.28 -8.99
CA ALA A 83 1.73 0.36 -8.06
C ALA A 83 2.46 -0.78 -8.80
N ALA A 84 1.80 -1.43 -9.75
CA ALA A 84 2.42 -2.50 -10.56
C ALA A 84 3.63 -2.00 -11.35
N ARG A 85 3.56 -0.80 -11.93
CA ARG A 85 4.69 -0.16 -12.63
C ARG A 85 5.87 0.06 -11.69
N HIS A 86 5.64 0.55 -10.46
CA HIS A 86 6.72 0.76 -9.50
C HIS A 86 7.35 -0.56 -9.04
N GLY A 87 6.59 -1.65 -8.95
CA GLY A 87 7.16 -2.99 -8.76
C GLY A 87 8.14 -3.38 -9.88
N ARG A 88 7.77 -3.11 -11.14
CA ARG A 88 8.67 -3.32 -12.29
C ARG A 88 9.94 -2.45 -12.23
N LEU A 89 9.83 -1.20 -11.76
CA LEU A 89 11.00 -0.33 -11.57
C LEU A 89 11.95 -0.84 -10.49
N LEU A 90 11.44 -1.61 -9.52
CA LEU A 90 12.25 -2.32 -8.53
C LEU A 90 12.84 -3.63 -9.08
N GLY A 91 12.56 -3.99 -10.33
CA GLY A 91 13.02 -5.23 -10.95
C GLY A 91 12.10 -6.43 -10.75
N TYR A 92 10.91 -6.25 -10.16
CA TYR A 92 9.96 -7.33 -9.90
C TYR A 92 8.88 -7.41 -11.00
N THR A 93 8.79 -8.53 -11.71
CA THR A 93 7.93 -8.69 -12.88
C THR A 93 6.65 -9.48 -12.63
N GLU A 94 6.64 -10.32 -11.60
CA GLU A 94 5.49 -11.18 -11.28
C GLU A 94 4.35 -10.38 -10.60
N PRO A 95 3.08 -10.82 -10.74
CA PRO A 95 1.99 -10.28 -9.94
C PRO A 95 2.26 -10.45 -8.44
N PHE A 96 2.25 -9.35 -7.69
CA PHE A 96 2.54 -9.39 -6.25
C PHE A 96 1.61 -8.56 -5.38
N LEU A 97 0.87 -7.58 -5.94
CA LEU A 97 0.04 -6.67 -5.16
C LEU A 97 -0.99 -7.41 -4.30
N TYR A 98 -1.58 -8.49 -4.81
CA TYR A 98 -2.52 -9.32 -4.06
C TYR A 98 -1.91 -9.94 -2.78
N LYS A 99 -0.61 -10.25 -2.78
CA LYS A 99 0.12 -10.77 -1.61
C LYS A 99 0.32 -9.70 -0.53
N VAL A 100 0.27 -8.43 -0.92
CA VAL A 100 0.42 -7.28 -0.01
C VAL A 100 -0.94 -6.88 0.58
N CYS A 101 -2.05 -7.10 -0.14
CA CYS A 101 -3.41 -6.84 0.34
C CYS A 101 -3.68 -7.51 1.70
N ASP A 102 -3.24 -8.76 1.90
CA ASP A 102 -3.41 -9.47 3.17
C ASP A 102 -2.79 -8.72 4.35
N THR A 103 -1.62 -8.10 4.13
CA THR A 103 -0.97 -7.26 5.15
C THR A 103 -1.76 -5.97 5.37
N VAL A 104 -2.26 -5.33 4.32
CA VAL A 104 -3.12 -4.14 4.47
C VAL A 104 -4.35 -4.45 5.32
N ILE A 105 -5.05 -5.56 5.03
CA ILE A 105 -6.25 -5.99 5.78
C ILE A 105 -5.88 -6.22 7.25
N LYS A 106 -4.78 -6.94 7.50
CA LYS A 106 -4.31 -7.23 8.87
C LYS A 106 -4.03 -5.97 9.67
N GLU A 107 -3.29 -5.01 9.13
CA GLU A 107 -2.92 -3.76 9.82
C GLU A 107 -4.13 -2.86 10.11
N ASN A 108 -5.27 -3.08 9.44
CA ASN A 108 -6.47 -2.25 9.57
C ASN A 108 -7.65 -2.99 10.22
N LEU A 109 -7.49 -4.27 10.56
CA LEU A 109 -8.59 -5.16 10.97
C LEU A 109 -9.37 -4.68 12.19
N THR A 110 -8.68 -4.07 13.17
CA THR A 110 -9.32 -3.60 14.42
C THR A 110 -10.33 -2.49 14.17
N ALA A 111 -10.03 -1.57 13.24
CA ALA A 111 -10.90 -0.44 12.92
C ALA A 111 -11.85 -0.74 11.75
N TYR A 112 -11.46 -1.65 10.85
CA TYR A 112 -12.16 -1.97 9.61
C TYR A 112 -12.33 -3.49 9.43
N PRO A 113 -13.10 -4.17 10.29
CA PRO A 113 -13.32 -5.62 10.21
C PRO A 113 -13.95 -6.06 8.87
N GLU A 114 -14.73 -5.20 8.22
CA GLU A 114 -15.39 -5.45 6.94
C GLU A 114 -14.40 -5.74 5.79
N LEU A 115 -13.15 -5.30 5.90
CA LEU A 115 -12.11 -5.64 4.93
C LEU A 115 -11.81 -7.14 4.92
N LYS A 116 -11.95 -7.81 6.07
CA LYS A 116 -11.74 -9.25 6.20
C LYS A 116 -12.92 -10.03 5.64
N GLU A 117 -14.14 -9.53 5.83
CA GLU A 117 -15.36 -10.13 5.29
C GLU A 117 -15.37 -10.16 3.76
N LYS A 118 -14.69 -9.21 3.12
CA LYS A 118 -14.62 -9.01 1.67
C LYS A 118 -13.26 -9.38 1.07
N GLN A 119 -12.53 -10.30 1.71
CA GLN A 119 -11.17 -10.66 1.28
C GLN A 119 -11.13 -11.50 0.00
N GLU A 120 -12.17 -12.32 -0.25
CA GLU A 120 -12.31 -13.18 -1.44
C GLU A 120 -13.08 -12.49 -2.58
#